data_AF-A0A2J0LRY9-F1
#
_entry.id   AF-A0A2J0LRY9-F1
#
_cell.length_a   1.000
_cell.length_b   1.000
_cell.length_c   1.000
_cell.angle_alpha   90.00
_cell.angle_beta   90.00
_cell.angle_gamma   90.00
#
_symmetry.space_group_name_H-M   'P 1'
#
loop_
_entity.id
_entity.type
_entity.pdbx_description
1 polymer ?
#
loop_
_entity_poly.entity_id
_entity_poly.type
_entity_poly.pdbx_seq_one_letter_code
_entity_poly.pdbx_strand_id
1 'polypeptide(L)'
;MPTLPSGIKLALLIDHIMEPDINWFKAPAGNFWYWTPAPENSPPFEPDKVWEGMPISAPIPTSRKEMAEYIRVGIGLENGLMYWRGDTLATFPSYANLSDEDLSAWQEWIATDKVQNYIDSAIIKCQTQAAINQDASGVAVIQAIEEDKSGQIQGYKIIDNPLKGSH
;
A
#
# COMPACT_ATOMS: atom_id res chain seq x y z
N MET A 1 -12.96 8.65 1.49
CA MET A 1 -12.47 8.82 2.87
C MET A 1 -13.68 9.12 3.73
N PRO A 2 -14.07 8.22 4.65
CA PRO A 2 -15.11 8.53 5.62
C PRO A 2 -14.53 9.39 6.75
N THR A 3 -15.40 10.16 7.39
CA THR A 3 -15.17 10.71 8.73
C THR A 3 -16.16 10.00 9.65
N LEU A 4 -15.67 9.32 10.68
CA LEU A 4 -16.50 8.59 11.62
C LEU A 4 -17.22 9.57 12.58
N PRO A 5 -18.31 9.16 13.25
CA PRO A 5 -19.01 9.96 14.26
C PRO A 5 -18.10 10.64 15.29
N SER A 6 -17.05 9.98 15.76
CA SER A 6 -16.05 10.55 16.68
C SER A 6 -15.13 11.62 16.06
N GLY A 7 -15.22 11.85 14.74
CA GLY A 7 -14.38 12.78 13.99
C GLY A 7 -13.11 12.14 13.40
N ILE A 8 -12.86 10.85 13.66
CA ILE A 8 -11.71 10.13 13.08
C ILE A 8 -11.87 10.05 11.56
N LYS A 9 -10.85 10.47 10.82
CA LYS A 9 -10.79 10.34 9.36
C LYS A 9 -10.05 9.07 8.99
N LEU A 10 -10.61 8.28 8.08
CA LEU A 10 -9.98 7.06 7.57
C LEU A 10 -9.78 7.10 6.05
N ALA A 11 -8.84 6.29 5.56
CA ALA A 11 -8.66 6.02 4.14
C ALA A 11 -8.22 4.58 3.90
N LEU A 12 -8.43 4.11 2.66
CA LEU A 12 -7.91 2.84 2.18
C LEU A 12 -6.72 3.12 1.27
N LEU A 13 -5.56 2.59 1.60
CA LEU A 13 -4.30 2.89 0.93
C LEU A 13 -3.73 1.65 0.23
N ILE A 14 -3.38 1.82 -1.04
CA ILE A 14 -2.74 0.81 -1.92
C ILE A 14 -1.43 1.33 -2.53
N ASP A 15 -0.92 2.42 -1.99
CA ASP A 15 0.34 3.09 -2.36
C ASP A 15 1.55 2.17 -2.19
N HIS A 16 1.50 1.27 -1.22
CA HIS A 16 2.53 0.25 -1.02
C HIS A 16 2.52 -0.87 -2.07
N ILE A 17 1.45 -1.01 -2.87
CA ILE A 17 1.44 -1.90 -4.04
C ILE A 17 2.24 -1.19 -5.13
N MET A 18 3.37 -1.78 -5.49
CA MET A 18 4.32 -1.18 -6.42
C MET A 18 3.69 -0.96 -7.79
N GLU A 19 4.12 0.09 -8.47
CA GLU A 19 3.80 0.26 -9.89
C GLU A 19 4.46 -0.85 -10.73
N PRO A 20 3.86 -1.22 -11.87
CA PRO A 20 4.54 -2.05 -12.85
C PRO A 20 5.86 -1.41 -13.26
N ASP A 21 6.91 -2.22 -13.36
CA ASP A 21 8.25 -1.71 -13.66
C ASP A 21 9.14 -2.79 -14.27
N ILE A 22 9.57 -2.59 -15.52
CA ILE A 22 10.46 -3.51 -16.22
C ILE A 22 11.91 -3.44 -15.70
N ASN A 23 12.27 -2.37 -15.00
CA ASN A 23 13.56 -2.21 -14.32
C ASN A 23 13.51 -2.68 -12.86
N TRP A 24 12.78 -3.77 -12.60
CA TRP A 24 12.67 -4.38 -11.28
C TRP A 24 13.01 -5.88 -11.27
N PHE A 25 12.96 -6.47 -10.08
CA PHE A 25 13.08 -7.91 -9.90
C PHE A 25 11.88 -8.64 -10.49
N LYS A 26 12.14 -9.78 -11.12
CA LYS A 26 11.10 -10.71 -11.58
C LYS A 26 10.32 -11.24 -10.38
N ALA A 27 9.01 -11.09 -10.40
CA ALA A 27 8.15 -11.81 -9.46
C ALA A 27 8.04 -13.29 -9.91
N PRO A 28 7.82 -14.24 -8.99
CA PRO A 28 7.31 -15.55 -9.36
C PRO A 28 6.06 -15.43 -10.25
N ALA A 29 5.85 -16.38 -11.16
CA ALA A 29 4.68 -16.36 -12.03
C ALA A 29 3.39 -16.31 -11.20
N GLY A 30 2.50 -15.36 -11.52
CA GLY A 30 1.26 -15.13 -10.78
C GLY A 30 1.41 -14.35 -9.47
N ASN A 31 2.59 -13.77 -9.19
CA ASN A 31 2.81 -12.91 -8.04
C ASN A 31 2.94 -11.44 -8.42
N PHE A 32 2.64 -10.57 -7.45
CA PHE A 32 2.89 -9.13 -7.50
C PHE A 32 3.81 -8.71 -6.33
N TRP A 33 4.51 -7.59 -6.49
CA TRP A 33 5.37 -6.96 -5.49
C TRP A 33 4.63 -5.88 -4.70
N TYR A 34 4.91 -5.81 -3.40
CA TYR A 34 4.46 -4.73 -2.54
C TYR A 34 5.48 -4.46 -1.43
N TRP A 35 5.41 -3.27 -0.86
CA TRP A 35 6.21 -2.90 0.29
C TRP A 35 5.55 -3.39 1.58
N THR A 36 6.32 -4.10 2.39
CA THR A 36 5.94 -4.50 3.76
C THR A 36 6.93 -3.87 4.75
N PRO A 37 6.53 -3.61 6.00
CA PRO A 37 7.51 -3.29 7.05
C PRO A 37 8.57 -4.36 7.18
N ALA A 38 9.82 -3.94 7.43
CA ALA A 38 10.89 -4.82 7.80
C ALA A 38 10.55 -5.54 9.13
N PRO A 39 10.90 -6.82 9.31
CA PRO A 39 10.55 -7.59 10.51
C PRO A 39 10.98 -6.94 11.84
N GLU A 40 12.13 -6.27 11.84
CA GLU A 40 12.68 -5.51 12.96
C GLU A 40 11.86 -4.26 13.32
N ASN A 41 10.96 -3.82 12.43
CA ASN A 41 10.10 -2.66 12.61
C ASN A 41 8.63 -3.07 12.43
N SER A 42 8.12 -3.77 13.45
CA SER A 42 6.75 -4.28 13.47
C SER A 42 5.75 -3.24 14.01
N PRO A 43 4.48 -3.25 13.53
CA PRO A 43 3.44 -2.38 14.06
C PRO A 43 3.12 -2.68 15.55
N PRO A 44 2.53 -1.72 16.30
CA PRO A 44 1.92 -0.49 15.80
C PRO A 44 2.92 0.64 15.50
N PHE A 45 2.70 1.36 14.40
CA PHE A 45 3.52 2.52 14.01
C PHE A 45 2.97 3.82 14.58
N GLU A 46 3.88 4.70 14.99
CA GLU A 46 3.56 6.07 15.41
C GLU A 46 3.53 7.03 14.19
N PRO A 47 2.69 8.09 14.22
CA PRO A 47 2.50 8.97 13.06
C PRO A 47 3.75 9.68 12.55
N ASP A 48 4.74 9.91 13.41
CA ASP A 48 5.98 10.64 13.15
C ASP A 48 7.16 9.71 12.81
N LYS A 49 6.93 8.39 12.78
CA LYS A 49 7.97 7.40 12.52
C LYS A 49 7.90 6.91 11.09
N VAL A 50 9.03 7.07 10.39
CA VAL A 50 9.27 6.38 9.13
C VAL A 50 9.53 4.91 9.47
N TRP A 51 8.74 4.02 8.89
CA TRP A 51 9.04 2.59 8.93
C TRP A 51 9.89 2.21 7.73
N GLU A 52 10.84 1.31 7.96
CA GLU A 52 11.69 0.77 6.90
C GLU A 52 10.89 -0.30 6.14
N GLY A 53 10.83 -0.16 4.82
CA GLY A 53 10.10 -1.06 3.95
C GLY A 53 11.02 -2.01 3.22
N MET A 54 10.60 -3.27 3.10
CA MET A 54 11.23 -4.24 2.20
C MET A 54 10.24 -4.67 1.13
N PRO A 55 10.69 -4.94 -0.11
CA PRO A 55 9.82 -5.43 -1.15
C PRO A 55 9.63 -6.94 -0.95
N ILE A 56 8.39 -7.39 -0.96
CA ILE A 56 8.03 -8.81 -0.92
C ILE A 56 7.03 -9.11 -2.03
N SER A 57 7.04 -10.36 -2.52
CA SER A 57 6.07 -10.82 -3.50
C SER A 57 5.00 -11.71 -2.86
N ALA A 58 3.77 -11.64 -3.36
CA ALA A 58 2.69 -12.55 -2.98
C ALA A 58 1.84 -12.94 -4.19
N PRO A 59 1.09 -14.05 -4.14
CA PRO A 59 0.13 -14.41 -5.18
C PRO A 59 -0.90 -13.31 -5.41
N ILE A 60 -1.34 -13.12 -6.66
CA ILE A 60 -2.42 -12.19 -7.00
C ILE A 60 -3.69 -12.56 -6.21
N PRO A 61 -4.31 -11.62 -5.48
CA PRO A 61 -5.59 -11.84 -4.82
C PRO A 61 -6.68 -12.15 -5.85
N THR A 62 -7.45 -13.19 -5.60
CA THR A 62 -8.55 -13.64 -6.48
C THR A 62 -9.93 -13.21 -5.96
N SER A 63 -9.98 -12.67 -4.75
CA SER A 63 -11.21 -12.19 -4.12
C SER A 63 -10.98 -10.90 -3.34
N ARG A 64 -12.07 -10.16 -3.08
CA ARG A 64 -12.04 -8.96 -2.23
C ARG A 64 -11.55 -9.25 -0.82
N LYS A 65 -11.85 -10.45 -0.30
CA LYS A 65 -11.38 -10.90 1.01
C LYS A 65 -9.86 -11.04 1.04
N GLU A 66 -9.28 -11.69 0.03
CA GLU A 66 -7.82 -11.78 -0.09
C GLU A 66 -7.19 -10.42 -0.31
N MET A 67 -7.81 -9.56 -1.13
CA MET A 67 -7.32 -8.20 -1.37
C MET A 67 -7.31 -7.34 -0.10
N ALA A 68 -8.23 -7.57 0.83
CA ALA A 68 -8.30 -6.83 2.09
C ALA A 68 -7.05 -6.96 2.96
N GLU A 69 -6.28 -8.05 2.81
CA GLU A 69 -4.97 -8.23 3.48
C GLU A 69 -3.90 -7.25 2.97
N TYR A 70 -4.08 -6.72 1.76
CA TYR A 70 -3.15 -5.82 1.09
C TYR A 70 -3.71 -4.40 0.92
N ILE A 71 -4.77 -4.04 1.65
CA ILE A 71 -5.27 -2.66 1.69
C ILE A 71 -5.00 -2.14 3.09
N ARG A 72 -4.20 -1.09 3.20
CA ARG A 72 -3.87 -0.48 4.49
C ARG A 72 -4.98 0.47 4.91
N VAL A 73 -5.30 0.51 6.20
CA VAL A 73 -6.21 1.52 6.75
C VAL A 73 -5.40 2.69 7.29
N GLY A 74 -5.44 3.80 6.55
CA GLY A 74 -4.80 5.05 6.96
C GLY A 74 -5.68 5.85 7.90
N ILE A 75 -5.08 6.46 8.91
CA ILE A 75 -5.72 7.36 9.89
C ILE A 75 -5.28 8.79 9.58
N GLY A 76 -6.24 9.70 9.47
CA GLY A 76 -5.99 11.10 9.18
C GLY A 76 -5.56 11.88 10.43
N LEU A 77 -4.55 12.72 10.24
CA LEU A 77 -4.03 13.65 11.24
C LEU A 77 -4.64 15.04 11.05
N GLU A 78 -4.53 15.88 12.08
CA GLU A 78 -5.03 17.27 12.05
C GLU A 78 -4.35 18.12 10.97
N ASN A 79 -3.08 17.83 10.66
CA ASN A 79 -2.31 18.50 9.62
C ASN A 79 -2.68 18.05 8.18
N GLY A 80 -3.69 17.19 8.03
CA GLY A 80 -4.17 16.68 6.74
C GLY A 80 -3.36 15.53 6.15
N LEU A 81 -2.27 15.11 6.82
CA LEU A 81 -1.53 13.91 6.45
C LEU A 81 -2.28 12.65 6.92
N MET A 82 -1.93 11.52 6.31
CA MET A 82 -2.41 10.20 6.72
C MET A 82 -1.21 9.41 7.24
N TYR A 83 -1.41 8.63 8.30
CA TYR A 83 -0.45 7.64 8.74
C TYR A 83 -1.08 6.27 8.80
N TRP A 84 -0.27 5.22 8.65
CA TRP A 84 -0.72 3.84 8.74
C TRP A 84 -0.19 3.22 10.03
N ARG A 85 -1.09 2.81 10.92
CA ARG A 85 -0.72 2.24 12.23
C ARG A 85 -0.31 0.77 12.16
N GLY A 86 -0.62 0.08 11.06
CA GLY A 86 -0.35 -1.35 10.89
C GLY A 86 -1.58 -2.18 10.49
N ASP A 87 -2.78 -1.65 10.67
CA ASP A 87 -4.02 -2.35 10.31
C ASP A 87 -4.20 -2.45 8.79
N THR A 88 -4.60 -3.63 8.33
CA THR A 88 -5.11 -3.84 6.97
C THR A 88 -6.65 -3.77 7.01
N LEU A 89 -7.30 -3.71 5.86
CA LEU A 89 -8.76 -3.77 5.79
C LEU A 89 -9.29 -5.08 6.40
N ALA A 90 -8.51 -6.16 6.34
CA ALA A 90 -8.86 -7.45 6.94
C ALA A 90 -8.75 -7.46 8.47
N THR A 91 -7.81 -6.71 9.06
CA THR A 91 -7.52 -6.74 10.51
C THR A 91 -8.03 -5.52 11.28
N PHE A 92 -8.39 -4.43 10.60
CA PHE A 92 -8.90 -3.24 11.25
C PHE A 92 -10.20 -3.52 12.01
N PRO A 93 -10.37 -3.06 13.27
CA PRO A 93 -9.56 -2.06 13.98
C PRO A 93 -8.64 -2.65 15.06
N SER A 94 -7.73 -3.58 14.74
CA SER A 94 -6.87 -4.25 15.75
C SER A 94 -6.02 -3.28 16.58
N TYR A 95 -5.55 -2.17 16.00
CA TYR A 95 -4.78 -1.15 16.72
C TYR A 95 -5.55 0.15 16.97
N ALA A 96 -6.84 0.24 16.62
CA ALA A 96 -7.66 1.42 16.83
C ALA A 96 -8.75 1.16 17.87
N ASN A 97 -8.94 2.10 18.80
CA ASN A 97 -10.05 2.02 19.75
C ASN A 97 -11.25 2.78 19.16
N LEU A 98 -12.17 2.04 18.53
CA LEU A 98 -13.40 2.59 17.96
C LEU A 98 -14.57 2.37 18.91
N SER A 99 -15.47 3.35 18.99
CA SER A 99 -16.79 3.15 19.59
C SER A 99 -17.64 2.22 18.70
N ASP A 100 -18.72 1.66 19.26
CA ASP A 100 -19.67 0.84 18.48
C ASP A 100 -20.30 1.66 17.33
N GLU A 101 -20.57 2.94 17.56
CA GLU A 101 -21.10 3.88 16.56
C GLU A 101 -20.10 4.09 15.41
N ASP A 102 -18.82 4.28 15.74
CA ASP A 102 -17.75 4.40 14.75
C ASP A 102 -17.54 3.11 13.96
N LEU A 103 -17.59 1.96 14.64
CA LEU A 103 -17.46 0.66 13.99
C LEU A 103 -18.61 0.40 13.02
N SER A 104 -19.85 0.71 13.39
CA SER A 104 -21.01 0.61 12.50
C SER A 104 -20.86 1.52 11.28
N ALA A 105 -20.49 2.79 11.49
CA ALA A 105 -20.29 3.74 10.40
C ALA A 105 -19.15 3.31 9.45
N TRP A 106 -18.07 2.74 9.98
CA TRP A 106 -17.01 2.14 9.19
C TRP A 106 -17.52 0.97 8.35
N GLN A 107 -18.24 0.04 8.96
CA GLN A 107 -18.80 -1.15 8.28
C GLN A 107 -19.76 -0.78 7.15
N GLU A 108 -20.65 0.18 7.38
CA GLU A 108 -21.55 0.71 6.35
C GLU A 108 -20.76 1.32 5.18
N TRP A 109 -19.73 2.10 5.49
CA TRP A 109 -18.91 2.73 4.46
C TRP A 109 -18.16 1.72 3.59
N ILE A 110 -17.54 0.70 4.19
CA ILE A 110 -16.82 -0.34 3.42
C ILE A 110 -17.76 -1.19 2.58
N ALA A 111 -19.03 -1.33 2.96
CA ALA A 111 -20.04 -2.05 2.20
C ALA A 111 -20.53 -1.31 0.95
N THR A 112 -20.21 -0.02 0.79
CA THR A 112 -20.65 0.76 -0.38
C THR A 112 -20.04 0.27 -1.69
N ASP A 113 -20.82 0.34 -2.78
CA ASP A 113 -20.34 -0.03 -4.13
C ASP A 113 -19.07 0.72 -4.53
N LYS A 114 -18.93 1.98 -4.10
CA LYS A 114 -17.73 2.78 -4.36
C LYS A 114 -16.48 2.14 -3.77
N VAL A 115 -16.56 1.66 -2.52
CA VAL A 115 -15.44 0.99 -1.86
C VAL A 115 -15.21 -0.39 -2.46
N GLN A 116 -16.28 -1.13 -2.74
CA GLN A 116 -16.18 -2.45 -3.36
C GLN A 116 -15.52 -2.39 -4.75
N ASN A 117 -15.88 -1.42 -5.59
CA ASN A 117 -15.26 -1.18 -6.89
C ASN A 117 -13.79 -0.73 -6.77
N TYR A 118 -13.45 0.00 -5.70
CA TYR A 118 -12.06 0.37 -5.40
C TYR A 118 -11.21 -0.87 -5.06
N ILE A 119 -11.75 -1.80 -4.27
CA ILE A 119 -11.08 -3.07 -3.97
C ILE A 119 -10.87 -3.88 -5.26
N ASP A 120 -11.87 -3.96 -6.14
CA ASP A 120 -11.75 -4.64 -7.43
C ASP A 120 -10.67 -3.99 -8.31
N SER A 121 -10.61 -2.66 -8.32
CA SER A 121 -9.57 -1.91 -9.04
C SER A 121 -8.17 -2.19 -8.50
N ALA A 122 -8.04 -2.41 -7.19
CA ALA A 122 -6.78 -2.79 -6.57
C ALA A 122 -6.34 -4.21 -6.98
N ILE A 123 -7.27 -5.15 -7.12
CA ILE A 123 -6.99 -6.48 -7.70
C ILE A 123 -6.47 -6.35 -9.13
N ILE A 124 -7.12 -5.53 -9.96
CA ILE A 124 -6.68 -5.26 -11.34
C ILE A 124 -5.26 -4.68 -11.35
N LYS A 125 -4.92 -3.79 -10.40
CA LYS A 125 -3.55 -3.26 -10.26
C LYS A 125 -2.55 -4.39 -9.98
N CYS A 126 -2.85 -5.32 -9.05
CA CYS A 126 -1.98 -6.47 -8.77
C CYS A 126 -1.81 -7.36 -10.01
N GLN A 127 -2.89 -7.66 -10.73
CA GLN A 127 -2.86 -8.45 -11.98
C GLN A 127 -1.99 -7.79 -13.05
N THR A 128 -2.18 -6.48 -13.23
CA THR A 128 -1.45 -5.69 -14.23
C THR A 128 0.04 -5.67 -13.93
N GLN A 129 0.40 -5.41 -12.66
CA GLN A 129 1.79 -5.42 -12.23
C GLN A 129 2.42 -6.81 -12.37
N ALA A 130 1.73 -7.87 -11.98
CA ALA A 130 2.21 -9.23 -12.13
C ALA A 130 2.42 -9.62 -13.60
N ALA A 131 1.55 -9.20 -14.51
CA ALA A 131 1.68 -9.48 -15.94
C ALA A 131 2.91 -8.76 -16.54
N ILE A 132 3.09 -7.48 -16.23
CA ILE A 132 4.21 -6.69 -16.76
C ILE A 132 5.55 -7.14 -16.16
N ASN A 133 5.59 -7.40 -14.85
CA ASN A 133 6.83 -7.75 -14.17
C ASN A 133 7.30 -9.19 -14.45
N GLN A 134 6.53 -10.02 -15.15
CA GLN A 134 7.02 -11.30 -15.69
C GLN A 134 8.20 -11.08 -16.64
N ASP A 135 8.17 -9.98 -17.38
CA ASP A 135 9.20 -9.59 -18.35
C ASP A 135 10.23 -8.62 -17.76
N ALA A 136 10.18 -8.36 -16.44
CA ALA A 136 11.14 -7.47 -15.79
C ALA A 136 12.58 -8.00 -15.94
N SER A 137 13.55 -7.10 -16.04
CA SER A 137 14.95 -7.43 -16.30
C SER A 137 15.58 -8.32 -15.21
N GLY A 138 15.06 -8.29 -13.99
CA GLY A 138 15.65 -8.96 -12.84
C GLY A 138 16.69 -8.10 -12.10
N VAL A 139 16.88 -6.85 -12.50
CA VAL A 139 17.76 -5.89 -11.85
C VAL A 139 17.00 -4.61 -11.53
N ALA A 140 17.31 -3.98 -10.39
CA ALA A 140 16.81 -2.66 -10.06
C ALA A 140 17.75 -1.59 -10.66
N VAL A 141 17.22 -0.70 -11.49
CA VAL A 141 17.99 0.44 -12.02
C VAL A 141 17.83 1.63 -11.09
N ILE A 142 18.90 1.95 -10.37
CA ILE A 142 18.97 3.09 -9.46
C ILE A 142 19.82 4.18 -10.12
N GLN A 143 19.26 5.37 -10.25
CA GLN A 143 20.05 6.55 -10.59
C GLN A 143 20.63 7.11 -9.30
N ALA A 144 21.93 7.42 -9.35
CA ALA A 144 22.75 7.79 -8.23
C ALA A 144 23.27 9.24 -8.51
N ILE A 145 23.39 10.22 -7.59
CA ILE A 145 23.25 10.33 -6.12
C ILE A 145 23.18 11.84 -5.78
N GLU A 146 22.38 12.27 -4.80
CA GLU A 146 22.83 13.37 -3.93
C GLU A 146 23.26 12.76 -2.60
N GLU A 147 24.53 12.97 -2.24
CA GLU A 147 25.03 12.64 -0.92
C GLU A 147 24.63 13.82 -0.05
N ASP A 148 23.76 13.58 0.93
CA ASP A 148 23.37 14.65 1.82
C ASP A 148 24.55 15.04 2.73
N LYS A 149 24.39 16.14 3.46
CA LYS A 149 25.45 16.67 4.35
C LYS A 149 25.86 15.70 5.47
N SER A 150 25.11 14.61 5.69
CA SER A 150 25.41 13.57 6.67
C SER A 150 26.15 12.36 6.08
N GLY A 151 26.43 12.37 4.78
CA GLY A 151 27.06 11.27 4.06
C GLY A 151 26.08 10.16 3.66
N GLN A 152 24.77 10.39 3.78
CA GLN A 152 23.77 9.43 3.30
C GLN A 152 23.57 9.59 1.80
N ILE A 153 23.64 8.45 1.09
CA ILE A 153 23.37 8.36 -0.33
C ILE A 153 21.85 8.22 -0.52
N GLN A 154 21.22 9.24 -1.09
CA GLN A 154 19.85 9.13 -1.57
C GLN A 154 19.85 8.75 -3.06
N GLY A 155 19.43 7.53 -3.36
CA GLY A 155 19.24 7.05 -4.72
C GLY A 155 17.80 7.22 -5.17
N TYR A 156 17.60 7.70 -6.40
CA TYR A 156 16.28 7.75 -7.01
C TYR A 156 16.13 6.57 -7.98
N LYS A 157 15.14 5.71 -7.73
CA LYS A 157 14.83 4.60 -8.63
C LYS A 157 14.12 5.12 -9.88
N ILE A 158 14.56 4.68 -11.05
CA ILE A 158 13.82 4.90 -12.30
C ILE A 158 12.71 3.85 -12.38
N ILE A 159 11.45 4.28 -12.31
CA ILE A 159 10.29 3.42 -12.57
C ILE A 159 9.99 3.48 -14.06
N ASP A 160 10.25 2.38 -14.77
CA ASP A 160 9.93 2.23 -16.19
C ASP A 160 8.63 1.42 -16.33
N ASN A 161 7.54 2.16 -16.16
CA ASN A 161 6.19 1.64 -16.27
C ASN A 161 5.72 1.77 -17.72
N PRO A 162 5.51 0.67 -18.46
CA PRO A 162 5.12 0.72 -19.87
C PRO A 162 3.70 1.30 -20.08
N LEU A 163 2.94 1.55 -19.02
CA LEU A 163 1.61 2.17 -19.07
C LEU A 163 1.64 3.69 -18.88
N LYS A 164 2.80 4.27 -18.57
CA LYS A 164 2.93 5.71 -18.28
C LYS A 164 2.72 6.52 -19.58
N GLY A 165 1.62 7.27 -19.67
CA GLY A 165 1.23 8.05 -20.85
C GLY A 165 0.04 7.51 -21.65
N SER A 166 -0.51 6.36 -21.25
CA SER A 166 -1.70 5.76 -21.84
C SER A 166 -2.95 6.18 -21.05
N HIS A 167 -3.46 7.39 -21.30
CA HIS A 167 -4.74 7.89 -20.76
C HIS A 167 -5.65 8.35 -21.90
#